data_AF-A0A254N751-F1
#
_entry.id   AF-A0A254N751-F1
#
_cell.length_a   1.000
_cell.length_b   1.000
_cell.length_c   1.000
_cell.angle_alpha   90.00
_cell.angle_beta   90.00
_cell.angle_gamma   90.00
#
_symmetry.space_group_name_H-M   'P 1'
#
loop_
_entity.id
_entity.type
_entity.pdbx_description
1 polymer ?
#
loop_
_entity_poly.entity_id
_entity_poly.type
_entity_poly.pdbx_seq_one_letter_code
_entity_poly.pdbx_strand_id
1 'polypeptide(L)'
;MRRTPPVVVQLRPDPRVQAMVALLATLTALGLYVWAVDHDRVAAPLVLALPLVARWAWRQAAVLPRRLRWDGEAWWLSAPGADDETLVRLDVVIDLDRWLLLRATPGLCWLPLARHQQPSAWGALRATLYAAPARAADT
;
A
#
# COMPACT_ATOMS: atom_id res chain seq x y z
N MET A 1 27.43 13.16 15.27
CA MET A 1 26.47 12.34 14.50
C MET A 1 25.08 12.92 14.70
N ARG A 2 24.44 13.48 13.67
CA ARG A 2 23.08 14.04 13.78
C ARG A 2 22.10 12.87 13.85
N ARG A 3 21.47 12.64 15.00
CA ARG A 3 20.36 11.68 15.13
C ARG A 3 19.18 12.22 14.32
N THR A 4 18.71 11.47 13.34
CA THR A 4 17.45 11.75 12.65
C THR A 4 16.32 11.76 13.70
N PRO A 5 15.41 12.75 13.68
CA PRO A 5 14.34 12.82 14.67
C PRO A 5 13.44 11.57 14.57
N PRO A 6 12.83 11.13 15.67
CA PRO A 6 11.89 10.01 15.64
C PRO A 6 10.72 10.37 14.70
N VAL A 7 10.52 9.56 13.67
CA VAL A 7 9.44 9.74 12.69
C VAL A 7 8.38 8.69 12.97
N VAL A 8 7.15 9.12 13.25
CA VAL A 8 6.00 8.23 13.40
C VAL A 8 5.02 8.52 12.28
N VAL A 9 4.75 7.50 11.48
CA VAL A 9 3.83 7.54 10.35
C VAL A 9 2.70 6.57 10.59
N GLN A 10 1.47 7.05 10.43
CA GLN A 10 0.28 6.21 10.42
C GLN A 10 -0.07 5.91 8.98
N LEU A 11 -0.06 4.62 8.63
CA LEU A 11 -0.65 4.14 7.39
C LEU A 11 -2.16 4.12 7.55
N ARG A 12 -2.84 4.83 6.66
CA ARG A 12 -4.30 4.83 6.58
C ARG A 12 -4.74 4.31 5.21
N PRO A 13 -5.92 3.67 5.12
CA PRO A 13 -6.48 3.32 3.84
C PRO A 13 -6.58 4.56 2.95
N ASP A 14 -6.01 4.50 1.74
CA ASP A 14 -6.17 5.55 0.73
C ASP A 14 -7.31 5.17 -0.22
N PRO A 15 -8.47 5.85 -0.17
CA PRO A 15 -9.61 5.53 -1.03
C PRO A 15 -9.30 5.74 -2.51
N ARG A 16 -8.31 6.58 -2.86
CA ARG A 16 -7.92 6.79 -4.27
C ARG A 16 -7.22 5.55 -4.83
N VAL A 17 -6.37 4.91 -4.03
CA VAL A 17 -5.72 3.64 -4.41
C VAL A 17 -6.77 2.54 -4.52
N GLN A 18 -7.72 2.47 -3.58
CA GLN A 18 -8.83 1.51 -3.66
C GLN A 18 -9.69 1.72 -4.91
N ALA A 19 -10.03 2.97 -5.22
CA ALA A 19 -10.77 3.33 -6.43
C ALA A 19 -10.01 2.93 -7.70
N MET A 20 -8.70 3.19 -7.75
CA MET A 20 -7.84 2.83 -8.88
C MET A 20 -7.80 1.31 -9.08
N VAL A 21 -7.57 0.53 -8.01
CA VAL A 21 -7.55 -0.94 -8.08
C VAL A 21 -8.91 -1.49 -8.48
N ALA A 22 -9.99 -0.97 -7.90
CA ALA A 22 -11.36 -1.37 -8.27
C ALA A 22 -11.66 -1.06 -9.74
N LEU A 23 -11.29 0.13 -10.23
CA LEU A 23 -11.46 0.52 -11.62
C LEU A 23 -10.69 -0.38 -12.58
N LEU A 24 -9.41 -0.66 -12.28
CA LEU A 24 -8.59 -1.56 -13.10
C LEU A 24 -9.19 -2.98 -13.15
N ALA A 25 -9.64 -3.50 -12.01
CA ALA A 25 -10.29 -4.80 -11.95
C ALA A 25 -11.61 -4.83 -12.75
N THR A 26 -12.43 -3.78 -12.64
CA THR A 26 -13.68 -3.65 -13.40
C THR A 26 -13.44 -3.51 -14.90
N LEU A 27 -12.46 -2.71 -15.33
CA LEU A 27 -12.10 -2.58 -16.74
C LEU A 27 -11.59 -3.90 -17.32
N THR A 28 -10.78 -4.64 -16.57
CA THR A 28 -10.30 -5.97 -16.97
C THR A 28 -11.47 -6.95 -17.10
N ALA A 29 -12.38 -6.97 -16.12
CA ALA A 29 -13.57 -7.82 -16.16
C ALA A 29 -14.53 -7.43 -17.30
N LEU A 30 -14.65 -6.13 -17.61
CA LEU A 30 -15.44 -5.64 -18.74
C LEU A 30 -14.84 -6.09 -20.07
N GLY A 31 -13.51 -6.03 -20.23
CA GLY A 31 -12.83 -6.55 -21.42
C GLY A 31 -13.09 -8.05 -21.63
N LEU A 32 -12.99 -8.84 -20.55
CA LEU A 32 -13.32 -10.26 -20.58
C LEU A 32 -14.80 -10.52 -20.90
N TYR A 33 -15.70 -9.70 -20.36
CA TYR A 33 -17.13 -9.78 -20.64
C TYR A 33 -17.44 -9.51 -22.12
N VAL A 34 -16.88 -8.44 -22.70
CA VAL A 34 -17.08 -8.10 -24.12
C VAL A 34 -16.59 -9.24 -25.01
N TRP A 35 -15.41 -9.79 -24.71
CA TRP A 35 -14.89 -10.96 -25.41
C TRP A 35 -15.81 -12.19 -25.29
N ALA A 36 -16.35 -12.46 -24.10
CA ALA A 36 -17.23 -13.61 -23.88
C ALA A 36 -18.57 -13.48 -24.64
N VAL A 37 -19.17 -12.29 -24.66
CA VAL A 37 -20.44 -12.04 -25.37
C VAL A 37 -20.29 -12.08 -26.89
N ASP A 38 -19.13 -11.64 -27.40
CA ASP A 38 -18.80 -11.77 -28.83
C ASP A 38 -18.74 -13.25 -29.26
N HIS A 39 -18.24 -14.12 -28.37
CA HIS A 39 -18.12 -15.56 -28.63
C HIS A 39 -19.44 -16.33 -28.41
N ASP A 40 -20.16 -16.05 -27.32
CA ASP A 40 -21.43 -16.68 -26.99
C ASP A 40 -22.39 -15.70 -26.29
N ARG A 41 -23.56 -15.48 -26.88
CA ARG A 41 -24.59 -14.59 -26.33
C ARG A 41 -25.19 -15.09 -25.01
N VAL A 42 -25.03 -16.37 -24.67
CA VAL A 42 -25.39 -16.92 -23.36
C VAL A 42 -24.61 -16.25 -22.22
N ALA A 43 -23.46 -15.61 -22.51
CA ALA A 43 -22.67 -14.85 -21.54
C ALA A 43 -23.25 -13.47 -21.17
N ALA A 44 -24.29 -12.98 -21.87
CA ALA A 44 -24.90 -11.67 -21.61
C ALA A 44 -25.21 -11.35 -20.13
N PRO A 45 -25.78 -12.26 -19.31
CA PRO A 45 -26.07 -11.98 -17.89
C PRO A 45 -24.82 -11.78 -17.02
N LEU A 46 -23.61 -12.16 -17.47
CA LEU A 46 -22.38 -11.96 -16.72
C LEU A 46 -22.04 -10.48 -16.47
N VAL A 47 -22.66 -9.55 -17.19
CA VAL A 47 -22.55 -8.11 -16.92
C VAL A 47 -22.91 -7.76 -15.46
N LEU A 48 -23.83 -8.53 -14.86
CA LEU A 48 -24.22 -8.36 -13.46
C LEU A 48 -23.10 -8.68 -12.47
N ALA A 49 -22.05 -9.39 -12.90
CA ALA A 49 -20.87 -9.66 -12.08
C ALA A 49 -19.93 -8.44 -11.98
N LEU A 50 -19.97 -7.48 -12.91
CA LEU A 50 -19.10 -6.29 -12.89
C LEU A 50 -19.17 -5.49 -11.58
N PRO A 51 -20.36 -5.12 -11.04
CA PRO A 51 -20.43 -4.42 -9.75
C PRO A 51 -19.94 -5.30 -8.59
N LEU A 52 -20.09 -6.63 -8.67
CA LEU A 52 -19.57 -7.55 -7.66
C LEU A 52 -18.03 -7.56 -7.69
N VAL A 53 -17.43 -7.59 -8.87
CA VAL A 53 -15.96 -7.49 -9.05
C VAL A 53 -15.46 -6.15 -8.51
N ALA A 54 -16.11 -5.04 -8.86
CA ALA A 54 -15.75 -3.71 -8.37
C ALA A 54 -15.76 -3.64 -6.84
N ARG A 55 -16.85 -4.11 -6.22
CA ARG A 55 -17.01 -4.13 -4.76
C ARG A 55 -16.02 -5.07 -4.08
N TRP A 56 -15.75 -6.22 -4.68
CA TRP A 56 -14.78 -7.18 -4.16
C TRP A 56 -13.36 -6.61 -4.22
N ALA A 57 -12.96 -6.06 -5.37
CA ALA A 57 -11.66 -5.42 -5.55
C ALA A 57 -11.45 -4.24 -4.60
N TRP A 58 -12.48 -3.41 -4.39
CA TRP A 58 -12.44 -2.31 -3.40
C TRP A 58 -12.12 -2.83 -1.99
N ARG A 59 -12.79 -3.91 -1.56
CA ARG A 59 -12.56 -4.52 -0.24
C ARG A 59 -11.17 -5.14 -0.12
N GLN A 60 -10.68 -5.80 -1.17
CA GLN A 60 -9.35 -6.41 -1.18
C GLN A 60 -8.22 -5.37 -1.21
N ALA A 61 -8.46 -4.21 -1.83
CA ALA A 61 -7.53 -3.10 -1.84
C ALA A 61 -7.49 -2.31 -0.52
N ALA A 62 -8.37 -2.63 0.45
CA ALA A 62 -8.40 -1.94 1.72
C ALA A 62 -7.18 -2.29 2.57
N VAL A 63 -6.23 -1.35 2.64
CA VAL A 63 -5.06 -1.46 3.51
C VAL A 63 -5.49 -1.28 4.97
N LEU A 64 -5.15 -2.25 5.81
CA LEU A 64 -5.34 -2.17 7.26
C LEU A 64 -4.46 -1.06 7.86
N PRO A 65 -4.99 -0.27 8.81
CA PRO A 65 -4.21 0.77 9.46
C PRO A 65 -3.04 0.15 10.23
N ARG A 66 -1.85 0.71 10.04
CA ARG A 66 -0.60 0.28 10.68
C ARG A 66 0.21 1.49 11.11
N ARG A 67 1.03 1.35 12.14
CA ARG A 67 1.94 2.42 12.57
C ARG A 67 3.36 2.04 12.19
N LEU A 68 4.03 2.92 11.45
CA LEU A 68 5.43 2.81 11.12
C LEU A 68 6.20 3.83 11.96
N ARG A 69 7.22 3.38 12.69
CA ARG A 69 8.02 4.21 13.58
C ARG A 69 9.50 4.04 13.25
N TRP A 70 10.21 5.15 13.12
CA TRP A 70 11.67 5.21 13.12
C TRP A 70 12.13 5.65 14.49
N ASP A 71 13.02 4.89 15.12
CA ASP A 71 13.55 5.18 16.45
C ASP A 71 14.91 5.92 16.43
N GLY A 72 15.49 6.11 15.25
CA GLY A 72 16.84 6.67 15.08
C GLY A 72 17.83 5.66 14.49
N GLU A 73 17.52 4.36 14.58
CA GLU A 73 18.40 3.27 14.16
C GLU A 73 17.69 2.24 13.27
N ALA A 74 16.42 1.92 13.56
CA ALA A 74 15.65 0.92 12.84
C ALA A 74 14.18 1.29 12.65
N TRP A 75 13.54 0.58 11.71
CA TRP A 75 12.12 0.71 11.42
C TRP A 75 11.32 -0.33 12.21
N TRP A 76 10.28 0.14 12.88
CA TRP A 76 9.33 -0.65 13.65
C TRP A 76 7.95 -0.51 13.03
N LEU A 77 7.27 -1.63 12.81
CA LEU A 77 5.93 -1.70 12.24
C LEU A 77 4.98 -2.35 13.25
N SER A 78 3.92 -1.63 13.63
CA SER A 78 2.86 -2.21 14.45
C SER A 78 1.89 -3.01 13.59
N ALA A 79 1.44 -4.16 14.10
CA ALA A 79 0.37 -4.91 13.46
C ALA A 79 -0.98 -4.18 13.62
N PRO A 80 -1.97 -4.43 12.74
CA PRO A 80 -3.29 -3.82 12.86
C PRO A 80 -3.96 -4.22 14.18
N GLY A 81 -4.25 -3.24 15.05
CA GLY A 81 -4.93 -3.47 16.32
C GLY A 81 -4.09 -4.13 17.42
N ALA A 82 -2.77 -4.26 17.23
CA ALA A 82 -1.86 -4.73 18.27
C ALA A 82 -0.86 -3.62 18.64
N ASP A 83 -0.47 -3.61 19.92
CA ASP A 83 0.62 -2.77 20.42
C ASP A 83 2.01 -3.37 20.13
N ASP A 84 2.05 -4.62 19.64
CA ASP A 84 3.28 -5.29 19.26
C ASP A 84 3.88 -4.62 18.01
N GLU A 85 5.10 -4.10 18.18
CA GLU A 85 5.93 -3.55 17.13
C GLU A 85 6.93 -4.60 16.65
N THR A 86 6.93 -4.89 15.35
CA THR A 86 7.89 -5.80 14.73
C THR A 86 8.98 -4.98 14.05
N LEU A 87 10.24 -5.37 14.26
CA LEU A 87 11.37 -4.83 13.51
C LEU A 87 11.21 -5.17 12.03
N VAL A 88 11.23 -4.17 11.17
CA VAL A 88 11.14 -4.36 9.72
C VAL A 88 12.26 -3.64 9.00
N ARG A 89 12.61 -4.14 7.83
CA ARG A 89 13.37 -3.40 6.82
C ARG A 89 12.40 -2.84 5.80
N LEU A 90 12.64 -1.62 5.36
CA LEU A 90 11.86 -0.96 4.31
C LEU A 90 12.70 -0.83 3.05
N ASP A 91 12.15 -1.28 1.93
CA ASP A 91 12.65 -0.97 0.61
C ASP A 91 11.67 -0.04 -0.11
N VAL A 92 12.16 1.04 -0.71
CA VAL A 92 11.37 1.93 -1.57
C VAL A 92 11.22 1.25 -2.92
N VAL A 93 10.00 0.87 -3.29
CA VAL A 93 9.72 0.21 -4.58
C VAL A 93 9.28 1.21 -5.64
N ILE A 94 8.48 2.20 -5.25
CA ILE A 94 8.05 3.28 -6.15
C ILE A 94 8.11 4.61 -5.38
N ASP A 95 8.70 5.64 -5.99
CA ASP A 95 8.63 7.03 -5.52
C ASP A 95 8.04 7.93 -6.62
N LEU A 96 6.88 8.53 -6.33
CA LEU A 96 6.18 9.49 -7.20
C LEU A 96 6.07 10.89 -6.55
N ASP A 97 7.04 11.25 -5.71
CA ASP A 97 7.16 12.49 -4.91
C ASP A 97 6.06 12.71 -3.86
N ARG A 98 4.79 12.68 -4.27
CA ARG A 98 3.61 12.82 -3.41
C ARG A 98 3.07 11.48 -2.90
N TRP A 99 3.58 10.39 -3.44
CA TRP A 99 3.17 9.03 -3.12
C TRP A 99 4.38 8.10 -3.15
N LEU A 100 4.42 7.16 -2.22
CA LEU A 100 5.47 6.16 -2.09
C LEU A 100 4.84 4.78 -1.95
N LEU A 101 5.44 3.78 -2.58
CA LEU A 101 5.18 2.38 -2.28
C LEU A 101 6.41 1.79 -1.59
N LEU A 102 6.25 1.42 -0.32
CA LEU A 102 7.29 0.72 0.41
C LEU A 102 6.97 -0.77 0.51
N ARG A 103 8.02 -1.58 0.52
CA ARG A 103 7.94 -3.00 0.86
C ARG A 103 8.64 -3.20 2.20
N ALA A 104 7.91 -3.73 3.17
CA ALA A 104 8.47 -4.18 4.43
C ALA A 104 8.93 -5.65 4.34
N THR A 105 9.98 -6.01 5.06
CA THR A 105 10.47 -7.39 5.30
C THR A 105 10.85 -7.54 6.77
N PRO A 106 10.81 -8.74 7.40
CA PRO A 106 10.65 -10.07 6.79
C PRO A 106 9.24 -10.43 6.33
N GLY A 107 8.18 -9.77 6.83
CA GLY A 107 6.82 -10.02 6.36
C GLY A 107 6.54 -9.29 5.04
N LEU A 108 6.11 -10.01 3.99
CA LEU A 108 5.83 -9.43 2.66
C LEU A 108 4.63 -8.48 2.71
N CYS A 109 4.91 -7.23 3.08
CA CYS A 109 3.90 -6.23 3.41
C CYS A 109 4.13 -4.97 2.58
N TRP A 110 3.10 -4.62 1.79
CA TRP A 110 3.09 -3.43 0.95
C TRP A 110 2.47 -2.26 1.70
N LEU A 111 3.19 -1.15 1.71
CA LEU A 111 2.92 0.03 2.53
C LEU A 111 2.80 1.25 1.60
N PRO A 112 1.60 1.51 1.04
CA PRO A 112 1.36 2.73 0.27
C PRO A 112 1.27 3.92 1.22
N LEU A 113 2.01 4.97 0.90
CA LEU A 113 2.07 6.20 1.69
C LEU A 113 1.82 7.39 0.79
N ALA A 114 1.02 8.34 1.26
CA ALA A 114 0.72 9.55 0.50
C ALA A 114 0.97 10.81 1.33
N ARG A 115 1.57 11.82 0.70
CA ARG A 115 1.92 13.10 1.33
C ARG A 115 0.73 13.76 2.03
N HIS A 116 -0.47 13.66 1.44
CA HIS A 116 -1.67 14.27 1.99
C HIS A 116 -2.11 13.67 3.34
N GLN A 117 -1.70 12.45 3.66
CA GLN A 117 -1.99 11.81 4.95
C GLN A 117 -1.03 12.27 6.06
N GLN A 118 0.16 12.74 5.68
CA GLN A 118 1.31 12.96 6.56
C GLN A 118 2.11 14.21 6.16
N PRO A 119 1.48 15.37 5.89
CA PRO A 119 2.17 16.48 5.20
C PRO A 119 3.34 17.05 6.00
N SER A 120 3.24 17.08 7.34
CA SER A 120 4.27 17.58 8.24
C SER A 120 5.47 16.63 8.39
N ALA A 121 5.22 15.32 8.36
CA ALA A 121 6.26 14.30 8.51
C ALA A 121 6.87 13.86 7.16
N TRP A 122 6.27 14.23 6.02
CA TRP A 122 6.65 13.72 4.69
C TRP A 122 8.12 13.96 4.32
N GLY A 123 8.61 15.19 4.54
CA GLY A 123 9.99 15.54 4.23
C GLY A 123 10.98 14.76 5.09
N ALA A 124 10.72 14.69 6.40
CA ALA A 124 11.53 13.92 7.33
C ALA A 124 11.50 12.42 7.01
N LEU A 125 10.33 11.87 6.67
CA LEU A 125 10.15 10.49 6.26
C LEU A 125 11.00 10.13 5.04
N ARG A 126 10.91 10.90 3.96
CA ARG A 126 11.69 10.66 2.74
C ARG A 126 13.19 10.77 3.02
N ALA A 127 13.60 11.81 3.74
CA ALA A 127 15.00 11.96 4.14
C ALA A 127 15.49 10.73 4.93
N THR A 128 14.70 10.25 5.89
CA THR A 128 15.03 9.06 6.68
C THR A 128 15.05 7.80 5.82
N LEU A 129 14.11 7.60 4.89
CA LEU A 129 14.09 6.42 4.02
C LEU A 129 15.34 6.31 3.13
N TYR A 130 15.85 7.45 2.64
CA TYR A 130 17.05 7.47 1.79
C TYR A 130 18.36 7.57 2.59
N ALA A 131 18.33 8.07 3.82
CA ALA A 131 19.52 8.17 4.68
C ALA A 131 19.70 6.96 5.60
N ALA A 132 18.63 6.25 5.95
CA ALA A 132 18.69 5.08 6.80
C ALA A 132 19.46 3.96 6.08
N PRO A 133 20.43 3.32 6.75
CA PRO A 133 21.12 2.18 6.16
C PRO A 133 20.11 1.06 5.92
N ALA A 134 20.11 0.50 4.71
CA ALA A 134 19.44 -0.76 4.41
C ALA A 134 20.20 -1.90 5.08
N ARG A 135 20.24 -1.94 6.42
CA ARG A 135 20.95 -2.98 7.14
C ARG A 135 20.21 -4.29 6.95
N ALA A 136 20.91 -5.25 6.36
CA ALA A 136 20.45 -6.61 6.17
C ALA A 136 20.13 -7.23 7.53
N ALA A 137 18.93 -7.78 7.66
CA ALA A 137 18.71 -8.89 8.58
C ALA A 137 19.39 -10.11 7.94
N ASP A 138 20.71 -10.19 8.05
CA ASP A 138 21.43 -11.43 7.85
C ASP A 138 21.27 -12.22 9.15
N THR A 139 20.28 -13.10 9.18
CA THR A 139 20.17 -14.29 10.05
C THR A 139 19.13 -15.21 9.46
#